data_AF-A0A2W1DQ27-F1
#
_entry.id   AF-A0A2W1DQ27-F1
#
_cell.length_a   1.000
_cell.length_b   1.000
_cell.length_c   1.000
_cell.angle_alpha   90.00
_cell.angle_beta   90.00
_cell.angle_gamma   90.00
#
_symmetry.space_group_name_H-M   'P 1'
#
loop_
_entity.id
_entity.type
_entity.pdbx_description
1 polymer ?
#
loop_
_entity_poly.entity_id
_entity_poly.type
_entity_poly.pdbx_seq_one_letter_code
_entity_poly.pdbx_strand_id
1 'polypeptide(L)'
;MTLQPTPRALLFDVFGTCVNWRNSVTAALQTLAHASLNSATASLASTLRLRASSMTPADWALFAQEWRNSYKVFTKQLAADTSVPWMSVDEHHLLSLRELLQKWGLEGLWSEEELLVRFRMGM
;
A
#
# COMPACT_ATOMS: atom_id res chain seq x y z
N MET A 1 14.15 0.63 -38.77
CA MET A 1 15.50 0.97 -38.27
C MET A 1 16.03 -0.23 -37.49
N THR A 2 17.19 -0.77 -37.88
CA THR A 2 17.87 -1.84 -37.16
C THR A 2 18.97 -1.23 -36.30
N LEU A 3 19.01 -1.57 -35.00
CA LEU A 3 20.08 -1.12 -34.10
C LEU A 3 21.33 -1.98 -34.36
N GLN A 4 22.47 -1.33 -34.60
CA GLN A 4 23.78 -2.00 -34.68
C GLN A 4 24.72 -1.45 -33.61
N PRO A 5 25.33 -2.30 -32.76
CA PRO A 5 25.14 -3.76 -32.69
C PRO A 5 23.76 -4.18 -32.17
N THR A 6 23.31 -5.39 -32.52
CA THR A 6 22.04 -5.95 -32.02
C THR A 6 22.10 -6.07 -30.49
N PRO A 7 21.13 -5.51 -29.76
CA PRO A 7 21.06 -5.69 -28.30
C PRO A 7 20.97 -7.18 -27.95
N ARG A 8 21.78 -7.63 -26.97
CA ARG A 8 21.81 -9.04 -26.51
C ARG A 8 21.06 -9.28 -25.21
N ALA A 9 20.74 -8.21 -24.47
CA ALA A 9 20.02 -8.25 -23.21
C ALA A 9 19.19 -6.98 -23.04
N LEU A 10 18.07 -7.10 -22.33
CA LEU A 10 17.20 -5.99 -21.93
C LEU A 10 16.91 -6.12 -20.44
N LEU A 11 17.02 -5.01 -19.71
CA LEU A 11 16.70 -4.94 -18.28
C LEU A 11 15.44 -4.10 -18.11
N PHE A 12 14.49 -4.62 -17.36
CA PHE A 12 13.25 -3.94 -17.04
C PHE A 12 13.11 -3.86 -15.54
N ASP A 13 12.71 -2.68 -15.06
CA ASP A 13 12.08 -2.59 -13.75
C ASP A 13 10.72 -3.30 -13.79
N VAL A 14 10.19 -3.67 -12.63
CA VAL A 14 8.89 -4.35 -12.53
C VAL A 14 7.79 -3.34 -12.23
N PHE A 15 7.89 -2.62 -11.12
CA PHE A 15 6.79 -1.85 -10.56
C PHE A 15 6.60 -0.49 -11.26
N GLY A 16 5.57 -0.39 -12.09
CA GLY A 16 5.28 0.80 -12.89
C GLY A 16 5.94 0.76 -14.27
N THR A 17 6.65 -0.33 -14.57
CA THR A 17 7.19 -0.62 -15.91
C THR A 17 6.47 -1.84 -16.52
N CYS A 18 6.60 -3.02 -15.91
CA CYS A 18 5.91 -4.24 -16.36
C CYS A 18 4.52 -4.41 -15.73
N VAL A 19 4.28 -3.87 -14.52
CA VAL A 19 3.01 -4.00 -13.81
C VAL A 19 2.44 -2.66 -13.35
N ASN A 20 1.11 -2.53 -13.39
CA ASN A 20 0.39 -1.37 -12.88
C ASN A 20 0.00 -1.56 -11.41
N TRP A 21 1.01 -1.54 -10.53
CA TRP A 21 0.80 -1.71 -9.09
C TRP A 21 -0.14 -0.65 -8.50
N ARG A 22 -0.11 0.59 -9.03
CA ARG A 22 -0.90 1.70 -8.50
C ARG A 22 -2.38 1.39 -8.59
N ASN A 23 -2.85 0.96 -9.75
CA ASN A 23 -4.26 0.65 -9.94
C ASN A 23 -4.65 -0.60 -9.16
N SER A 24 -3.80 -1.64 -9.14
CA SER A 24 -4.07 -2.86 -8.37
C SER A 24 -4.22 -2.60 -6.88
N VAL A 25 -3.28 -1.88 -6.26
CA VAL A 25 -3.35 -1.53 -4.82
C VAL A 25 -4.54 -0.63 -4.53
N THR A 26 -4.77 0.38 -5.37
CA THR A 26 -5.92 1.31 -5.20
C THR A 26 -7.26 0.56 -5.25
N ALA A 27 -7.41 -0.35 -6.22
CA ALA A 27 -8.63 -1.16 -6.37
C ALA A 27 -8.81 -2.12 -5.20
N ALA A 28 -7.73 -2.74 -4.70
CA ALA A 28 -7.77 -3.59 -3.52
C ALA A 28 -8.25 -2.82 -2.28
N LEU A 29 -7.66 -1.65 -2.01
CA LEU A 29 -8.06 -0.79 -0.90
C LEU A 29 -9.55 -0.41 -0.98
N GLN A 30 -10.03 -0.01 -2.15
CA GLN A 30 -11.44 0.32 -2.37
C GLN A 30 -12.36 -0.87 -2.14
N THR A 31 -12.02 -2.02 -2.72
CA THR A 31 -12.82 -3.26 -2.61
C THR A 31 -12.93 -3.68 -1.15
N LEU A 32 -11.81 -3.66 -0.44
CA LEU A 32 -11.74 -4.05 0.97
C LEU A 32 -12.45 -3.04 1.88
N ALA A 33 -12.35 -1.73 1.61
CA ALA A 33 -13.07 -0.71 2.36
C ALA A 33 -14.58 -0.83 2.14
N HIS A 34 -15.01 -1.07 0.90
CA HIS A 34 -16.41 -1.29 0.55
C HIS A 34 -16.96 -2.56 1.23
N ALA A 35 -16.18 -3.64 1.27
CA ALA A 35 -16.55 -4.86 1.99
C ALA A 35 -16.72 -4.59 3.50
N SER A 36 -15.78 -3.87 4.14
CA SER A 36 -15.90 -3.51 5.56
C SER A 36 -17.13 -2.64 5.85
N LEU A 37 -17.41 -1.64 4.99
CA LEU A 37 -18.56 -0.76 5.16
C LEU A 37 -19.90 -1.50 5.06
N ASN A 38 -19.98 -2.52 4.22
CA ASN A 38 -21.20 -3.31 4.00
C ASN A 38 -21.28 -4.59 4.86
N SER A 39 -20.24 -4.88 5.65
CA SER A 39 -20.25 -6.07 6.51
C SER A 39 -21.26 -5.91 7.65
N ALA A 40 -22.14 -6.90 7.79
CA ALA A 40 -23.12 -6.97 8.87
C ALA A 40 -22.48 -7.20 10.25
N THR A 41 -21.25 -7.73 10.29
CA THR A 41 -20.53 -8.03 11.53
C THR A 41 -19.55 -6.93 11.94
N ALA A 42 -19.27 -5.97 11.07
CA ALA A 42 -18.33 -4.90 11.35
C ALA A 42 -18.97 -3.81 12.24
N SER A 43 -18.54 -3.75 13.50
CA SER A 43 -18.86 -2.65 14.40
C SER A 43 -17.90 -1.48 14.16
N LEU A 44 -18.26 -0.59 13.24
CA LEU A 44 -17.47 0.60 12.92
C LEU A 44 -18.08 1.84 13.61
N ALA A 45 -17.23 2.64 14.24
CA ALA A 45 -17.63 3.95 14.76
C ALA A 45 -18.26 4.81 13.66
N SER A 46 -19.26 5.63 14.00
CA SER A 46 -19.99 6.44 13.02
C SER A 46 -19.07 7.41 12.26
N THR A 47 -18.11 8.02 12.96
CA THR A 47 -17.10 8.92 12.38
C THR A 47 -16.20 8.21 11.37
N LEU A 48 -15.75 7.00 11.70
CA LEU A 48 -14.94 6.16 10.82
C LEU A 48 -15.74 5.74 9.59
N ARG A 49 -17.00 5.33 9.76
CA ARG A 49 -17.90 4.97 8.66
C ARG A 49 -18.09 6.15 7.70
N LEU A 50 -18.37 7.35 8.24
CA LEU A 50 -18.49 8.57 7.45
C LEU A 50 -17.18 8.86 6.70
N ARG A 51 -16.04 8.82 7.38
CA ARG A 51 -14.73 9.06 6.77
C ARG A 51 -14.44 8.08 5.63
N ALA A 52 -14.54 6.78 5.88
CA ALA A 52 -14.29 5.75 4.87
C ALA A 52 -15.27 5.84 3.70
N SER A 53 -16.55 6.16 3.94
CA SER A 53 -17.56 6.35 2.87
C SER A 53 -17.33 7.62 2.03
N SER A 54 -16.65 8.62 2.58
CA SER A 54 -16.32 9.87 1.88
C SER A 54 -15.07 9.77 1.00
N MET A 55 -14.27 8.71 1.15
CA MET A 55 -13.03 8.53 0.38
C MET A 55 -13.34 8.28 -1.10
N THR A 56 -12.88 9.17 -1.97
CA THR A 56 -13.03 9.04 -3.42
C THR A 56 -11.98 8.09 -4.00
N PRO A 57 -12.14 7.64 -5.26
CA PRO A 57 -11.10 6.88 -5.93
C PRO A 57 -9.74 7.58 -6.00
N ALA A 58 -9.74 8.92 -6.12
CA ALA A 58 -8.52 9.72 -6.11
C ALA A 58 -7.84 9.73 -4.73
N ASP A 59 -8.63 9.79 -3.65
CA ASP A 59 -8.11 9.73 -2.29
C ASP A 59 -7.42 8.39 -2.02
N TRP A 60 -8.04 7.28 -2.44
CA TRP A 60 -7.42 5.96 -2.35
C TRP A 60 -6.15 5.83 -3.19
N ALA A 61 -6.11 6.46 -4.37
CA ALA A 61 -4.91 6.49 -5.21
C ALA A 61 -3.78 7.30 -4.55
N LEU A 62 -4.10 8.39 -3.86
CA LEU A 62 -3.15 9.17 -3.07
C LEU A 62 -2.65 8.37 -1.87
N PHE A 63 -3.54 7.71 -1.13
CA PHE A 63 -3.18 6.81 -0.04
C PHE A 63 -2.20 5.72 -0.51
N ALA A 64 -2.52 5.01 -1.60
CA ALA A 64 -1.65 3.99 -2.18
C ALA A 64 -0.28 4.55 -2.62
N GLN A 65 -0.26 5.79 -3.12
CA GLN A 65 0.98 6.47 -3.48
C GLN A 65 1.82 6.82 -2.24
N GLU A 66 1.23 7.34 -1.18
CA GLU A 66 1.92 7.64 0.07
C GLU A 66 2.52 6.37 0.68
N TRP A 67 1.76 5.27 0.66
CA TRP A 67 2.23 3.96 1.11
C TRP A 67 3.45 3.49 0.30
N ARG A 68 3.41 3.57 -1.03
CA ARG A 68 4.56 3.20 -1.87
C ARG A 68 5.76 4.15 -1.73
N ASN A 69 5.52 5.42 -1.41
CA ASN A 69 6.58 6.39 -1.15
C ASN A 69 7.33 6.07 0.15
N SER A 70 6.64 5.54 1.16
CA SER A 70 7.26 5.12 2.42
C SER A 70 8.41 4.13 2.18
N TYR A 71 8.25 3.17 1.28
CA TYR A 71 9.30 2.20 0.91
C TYR A 71 10.55 2.88 0.34
N LYS A 72 10.36 3.94 -0.47
CA LYS A 72 11.49 4.69 -1.04
C LYS A 72 12.23 5.49 0.02
N VAL A 73 11.52 6.00 1.03
CA VAL A 73 12.13 6.69 2.18
C VAL A 73 12.91 5.69 3.02
N PHE A 74 12.31 4.56 3.37
CA PHE A 74 12.92 3.48 4.15
C PHE A 74 14.20 2.94 3.51
N THR A 75 14.14 2.56 2.23
CA THR A 75 15.32 2.05 1.50
C THR A 75 16.43 3.08 1.36
N LYS A 76 16.10 4.37 1.21
CA LYS A 76 17.10 5.44 1.21
C LYS A 76 17.76 5.64 2.57
N GLN A 77 17.00 5.55 3.66
CA GLN A 77 17.55 5.64 5.01
C GLN A 77 18.52 4.50 5.29
N LEU A 78 18.13 3.25 4.98
CA LEU A 78 19.00 2.08 5.16
C LEU A 78 20.27 2.14 4.31
N ALA A 79 20.18 2.69 3.09
CA ALA A 79 21.35 2.89 2.24
C ALA A 79 22.30 3.98 2.75
N ALA A 80 21.80 4.93 3.54
CA ALA A 80 22.59 6.03 4.11
C ALA A 80 23.20 5.68 5.48
N ASP A 81 22.52 4.85 6.27
CA ASP A 81 22.94 4.44 7.60
C ASP A 81 22.71 2.94 7.81
N THR A 82 23.81 2.19 7.87
CA THR A 82 23.79 0.73 8.08
C THR A 82 23.72 0.33 9.55
N SER A 83 23.71 1.29 10.48
CA SER A 83 23.52 1.03 11.92
C SER A 83 22.05 0.88 12.33
N VAL A 84 21.11 1.25 11.43
CA VAL A 84 19.67 1.09 11.63
C VAL A 84 19.35 -0.40 11.84
N PRO A 85 18.55 -0.76 12.87
CA PRO A 85 18.13 -2.13 13.09
C PRO A 85 17.49 -2.74 11.85
N TRP A 86 17.78 -4.02 11.59
CA TRP A 86 17.20 -4.73 10.47
C TRP A 86 15.68 -4.78 10.61
N MET A 87 14.99 -4.54 9.50
CA MET A 87 13.55 -4.66 9.35
C MET A 87 13.27 -5.20 7.94
N SER A 88 12.36 -6.14 7.82
CA SER A 88 11.91 -6.65 6.53
C SER A 88 11.06 -5.60 5.78
N VAL A 89 11.00 -5.74 4.46
CA VAL A 89 10.13 -4.89 3.62
C VAL A 89 8.67 -5.02 4.02
N ASP A 90 8.25 -6.22 4.41
CA ASP A 90 6.87 -6.49 4.81
C ASP A 90 6.53 -5.85 6.15
N GLU A 91 7.44 -5.91 7.13
CA GLU A 91 7.29 -5.19 8.40
C GLU A 91 7.20 -3.68 8.16
N HIS A 92 8.08 -3.12 7.34
CA HIS A 92 8.05 -1.69 7.00
C HIS A 92 6.71 -1.29 6.35
N HIS A 93 6.25 -2.06 5.37
CA HIS A 93 4.98 -1.79 4.70
C HIS A 93 3.76 -1.93 5.61
N LEU A 94 3.76 -2.89 6.55
CA LEU A 94 2.68 -3.04 7.52
C LEU A 94 2.67 -1.86 8.51
N LEU A 95 3.85 -1.44 8.98
CA LEU A 95 3.98 -0.26 9.84
C LEU A 95 3.49 1.00 9.13
N SER A 96 3.94 1.24 7.90
CA SER A 96 3.51 2.41 7.13
C SER A 96 2.02 2.37 6.78
N LEU A 97 1.43 1.20 6.57
CA LEU A 97 -0.01 1.05 6.40
C LEU A 97 -0.77 1.49 7.67
N ARG A 98 -0.34 1.07 8.86
CA ARG A 98 -0.94 1.48 10.14
C ARG A 98 -0.82 3.00 10.36
N GLU A 99 0.37 3.56 10.14
CA GLU A 99 0.60 5.00 10.23
C GLU A 99 -0.30 5.80 9.27
N LEU A 100 -0.47 5.31 8.04
CA LEU A 100 -1.33 5.96 7.05
C LEU A 100 -2.81 5.82 7.41
N LEU A 101 -3.25 4.67 7.91
CA LEU A 101 -4.62 4.52 8.40
C LEU A 101 -4.92 5.54 9.50
N GLN A 102 -4.02 5.71 10.45
CA GLN A 102 -4.16 6.75 11.48
C GLN A 102 -4.16 8.16 10.86
N LYS A 103 -3.16 8.49 10.03
CA LYS A 103 -3.04 9.81 9.37
C LYS A 103 -4.28 10.19 8.56
N TRP A 104 -4.91 9.22 7.90
CA TRP A 104 -6.07 9.44 7.05
C TRP A 104 -7.41 9.38 7.80
N GLY A 105 -7.40 9.11 9.12
CA GLY A 105 -8.60 8.97 9.94
C GLY A 105 -9.37 7.67 9.66
N LEU A 106 -8.66 6.63 9.23
CA LEU A 106 -9.16 5.30 8.88
C LEU A 106 -8.72 4.21 9.88
N GLU A 107 -8.13 4.61 11.02
CA GLU A 107 -7.78 3.70 12.10
C GLU A 107 -9.02 2.92 12.56
N GLY A 108 -8.89 1.59 12.68
CA GLY A 108 -9.99 0.69 13.00
C GLY A 108 -10.89 0.29 11.83
N LEU A 109 -10.61 0.71 10.59
CA LEU A 109 -11.35 0.26 9.40
C LEU A 109 -11.22 -1.25 9.16
N TRP A 110 -10.07 -1.79 9.53
CA TRP A 110 -9.76 -3.22 9.57
C TRP A 110 -9.19 -3.55 10.93
N SER A 111 -9.57 -4.72 11.46
CA SER A 111 -8.99 -5.25 12.69
C SER A 111 -7.51 -5.61 12.50
N GLU A 112 -6.75 -5.71 13.60
CA GLU A 112 -5.35 -6.14 13.54
C GLU A 112 -5.18 -7.52 12.91
N GLU A 113 -6.13 -8.43 13.14
CA GLU A 113 -6.12 -9.75 12.51
C GLU A 113 -6.34 -9.65 10.99
N GLU A 114 -7.29 -8.84 10.54
CA GLU A 114 -7.50 -8.60 9.11
C GLU A 114 -6.28 -7.97 8.45
N LEU A 115 -5.63 -6.99 9.11
CA LEU A 115 -4.41 -6.39 8.60
C LEU A 115 -3.30 -7.43 8.46
N LEU A 116 -3.05 -8.25 9.48
CA LEU A 116 -2.01 -9.26 9.46
C LEU A 116 -2.29 -10.37 8.43
N VAL A 117 -3.52 -10.87 8.34
CA VAL A 117 -3.90 -11.91 7.38
C VAL A 117 -3.76 -11.40 5.96
N ARG A 118 -4.28 -10.20 5.66
CA ARG A 118 -4.21 -9.61 4.32
C ARG A 118 -2.77 -9.29 3.91
N PHE A 119 -1.93 -8.92 4.88
CA PHE A 119 -0.51 -8.69 4.63
C PHE A 119 0.27 -9.99 4.36
N ARG A 120 0.01 -11.05 5.14
CA ARG A 120 0.65 -12.37 4.95
C ARG A 120 0.21 -13.09 3.69
N MET A 121 -1.00 -12.82 3.21
CA MET A 121 -1.52 -13.40 1.96
C MET A 121 -1.11 -12.61 0.71
N GLY A 122 -0.39 -11.49 0.87
CA GLY A 122 0.20 -10.72 -0.25
C GLY A 122 -0.73 -9.70 -0.94
N MET A 123 -1.88 -9.37 -0.32
CA MET A 123 -3.12 -8.97 -0.99
C MET A 123 -3.71 -10.06 -1.89
#